data_AF-A0A1Q3QSQ3-F1
#
_entry.id   AF-A0A1Q3QSQ3-F1
#
_cell.length_a   1.000
_cell.length_b   1.000
_cell.length_c   1.000
_cell.angle_alpha   90.00
_cell.angle_beta   90.00
_cell.angle_gamma   90.00
#
_symmetry.space_group_name_H-M   'P 1'
#
loop_
_entity.id
_entity.type
_entity.pdbx_description
1 polymer ?
#
loop_
_entity_poly.entity_id
_entity_poly.type
_entity_poly.pdbx_seq_one_letter_code
_entity_poly.pdbx_strand_id
1 'polypeptide(L)'
;MTKTFKAGDHVEWNSEAGRVRGVIKKKVTSNVTIKGYIHHASKEEPQYLIASDKSDHVAIHKGTALTLIRAKKKAPSGKREQGERT
;
A
#
# COMPACT_ATOMS: atom_id res chain seq x y z
N MET A 1 -18.22 2.24 2.72
CA MET A 1 -17.76 1.19 1.77
C MET A 1 -16.38 0.73 2.18
N THR A 2 -16.20 -0.55 2.46
CA THR A 2 -14.90 -1.15 2.80
C THR A 2 -14.00 -1.06 1.58
N LYS A 3 -12.98 -0.18 1.60
CA LYS A 3 -12.00 -0.11 0.52
C LYS A 3 -11.21 -1.42 0.50
N THR A 4 -11.19 -2.05 -0.67
CA THR A 4 -10.37 -3.23 -0.91
C THR A 4 -9.16 -2.84 -1.73
N PHE A 5 -8.02 -3.43 -1.38
CA PHE A 5 -6.75 -3.19 -2.05
C PHE A 5 -6.28 -4.46 -2.75
N LYS A 6 -5.43 -4.30 -3.75
CA LYS A 6 -4.83 -5.39 -4.53
C LYS A 6 -3.33 -5.41 -4.31
N ALA A 7 -2.72 -6.57 -4.53
CA ALA A 7 -1.26 -6.66 -4.53
C ALA A 7 -0.68 -5.71 -5.59
N GLY A 8 0.35 -4.94 -5.22
CA GLY A 8 0.94 -3.89 -6.03
C GLY A 8 0.38 -2.49 -5.77
N ASP A 9 -0.75 -2.35 -5.06
CA ASP A 9 -1.26 -1.03 -4.70
C ASP A 9 -0.33 -0.34 -3.71
N HIS A 10 -0.05 0.94 -3.96
CA HIS A 10 0.67 1.79 -3.03
C HIS A 10 -0.32 2.35 -2.00
N VAL A 11 -0.04 2.17 -0.72
CA VAL A 11 -0.88 2.64 0.38
C VAL A 11 -0.08 3.44 1.39
N GLU A 12 -0.72 4.42 2.01
CA GLU A 12 -0.24 5.09 3.22
C GLU A 12 -1.10 4.68 4.41
N TRP A 13 -0.47 4.66 5.59
CA TRP A 13 -1.14 4.47 6.86
C TRP A 13 -0.47 5.32 7.93
N ASN A 14 -1.23 5.61 8.99
CA ASN A 14 -0.67 6.30 10.14
C ASN A 14 -0.04 5.26 11.09
N SER A 15 1.19 5.53 11.51
CA SER A 15 1.92 4.80 12.53
C SER A 15 2.22 5.75 13.70
N GLU A 16 2.66 5.21 14.84
CA GLU A 16 3.06 6.01 16.01
C GLU A 16 4.18 7.01 15.65
N ALA A 17 5.06 6.62 14.74
CA ALA A 17 6.14 7.46 14.20
C ALA A 17 5.69 8.41 13.06
N GLY A 18 4.38 8.53 12.80
CA GLY A 18 3.80 9.36 11.75
C GLY A 18 3.35 8.59 10.51
N ARG A 19 3.22 9.28 9.37
CA ARG A 19 2.72 8.67 8.12
C ARG A 19 3.77 7.81 7.45
N VAL A 20 3.42 6.54 7.24
CA VAL A 20 4.24 5.55 6.56
C VAL A 20 3.58 5.16 5.24
N ARG A 21 4.40 4.80 4.27
CA ARG A 21 3.98 4.37 2.93
C ARG A 21 4.61 3.03 2.58
N GLY A 22 3.92 2.28 1.73
CA GLY A 22 4.37 0.96 1.34
C GLY A 22 3.42 0.30 0.34
N VAL A 23 3.85 -0.85 -0.16
CA VAL A 23 3.15 -1.56 -1.23
C VAL A 23 2.46 -2.79 -0.67
N ILE A 24 1.19 -2.97 -1.04
CA ILE A 24 0.44 -4.18 -0.70
C ILE A 24 1.12 -5.37 -1.36
N LYS A 25 1.61 -6.31 -0.55
CA LYS A 25 2.20 -7.56 -1.02
C LYS A 25 1.13 -8.65 -1.16
N LYS A 26 0.23 -8.76 -0.19
CA LYS A 26 -0.78 -9.82 -0.16
C LYS A 26 -2.02 -9.40 0.61
N LYS A 27 -3.18 -9.79 0.10
CA LYS A 27 -4.46 -9.73 0.82
C LYS A 27 -4.70 -11.03 1.58
N VAL A 28 -5.05 -10.92 2.84
CA VAL A 28 -5.38 -12.03 3.74
C VAL A 28 -6.87 -11.92 4.08
N THR A 29 -7.63 -12.96 3.75
CA THR A 29 -9.09 -13.03 3.95
C THR A 29 -9.51 -14.19 4.86
N SER A 30 -8.55 -14.81 5.53
CA SER A 30 -8.73 -15.97 6.40
C SER A 30 -7.72 -15.90 7.53
N ASN A 31 -8.00 -16.55 8.65
CA ASN A 31 -7.11 -16.59 9.80
C ASN A 31 -5.69 -17.00 9.38
N VAL A 32 -4.71 -16.20 9.77
CA VAL A 32 -3.30 -16.47 9.46
C VAL A 32 -2.47 -16.36 10.72
N THR A 33 -1.53 -17.30 10.90
CA THR A 33 -0.57 -17.24 11.99
C THR A 33 0.66 -16.48 11.54
N ILE A 34 0.97 -15.36 12.19
CA ILE A 34 2.15 -14.54 11.91
C ILE A 34 2.92 -14.37 13.23
N LYS A 35 4.19 -14.77 13.24
CA LYS A 35 5.08 -14.68 14.42
C LYS A 35 4.45 -15.27 15.70
N GLY A 36 3.69 -16.36 15.58
CA GLY A 36 3.02 -17.02 16.70
C GLY A 36 1.65 -16.45 17.10
N TYR A 37 1.22 -15.34 16.48
CA TYR A 37 -0.08 -14.73 16.74
C TYR A 37 -1.08 -15.02 15.62
N ILE A 38 -2.31 -15.36 15.99
CA ILE A 38 -3.41 -15.57 15.04
C ILE A 38 -4.01 -14.20 14.70
N HIS A 39 -3.85 -13.80 13.45
CA HIS A 39 -4.56 -12.65 12.89
C HIS A 39 -5.91 -13.10 12.36
N HIS A 40 -6.97 -12.65 13.00
CA HIS A 40 -8.34 -12.86 12.55
C HIS A 40 -8.63 -11.96 11.34
N ALA A 41 -8.65 -12.57 10.16
CA ALA A 41 -8.99 -11.92 8.91
C ALA A 41 -10.13 -12.69 8.25
N SER A 42 -11.06 -11.97 7.65
CA SER A 42 -12.22 -12.54 6.97
C SER A 42 -12.41 -11.88 5.61
N LYS A 43 -13.38 -12.36 4.82
CA LYS A 43 -13.74 -11.71 3.54
C LYS A 43 -14.30 -10.31 3.75
N GLU A 44 -14.97 -10.09 4.88
CA GLU A 44 -15.60 -8.83 5.27
C GLU A 44 -14.58 -7.87 5.90
N GLU A 45 -13.66 -8.41 6.70
CA GLU A 45 -12.54 -7.69 7.31
C GLU A 45 -11.20 -8.24 6.82
N PRO A 46 -10.82 -7.97 5.56
CA PRO A 46 -9.54 -8.41 5.04
C PRO A 46 -8.39 -7.62 5.70
N GLN A 47 -7.30 -8.34 5.97
CA GLN A 47 -6.03 -7.76 6.37
C GLN A 47 -5.06 -7.76 5.19
N TYR A 48 -4.09 -6.85 5.21
CA TYR A 48 -3.16 -6.65 4.11
C TYR A 48 -1.73 -6.65 4.64
N LEU A 49 -0.90 -7.49 4.04
CA LEU A 49 0.54 -7.49 4.22
C LEU A 49 1.12 -6.39 3.33
N ILE A 50 1.82 -5.44 3.94
CA ILE A 50 2.34 -4.24 3.29
C ILE A 50 3.84 -4.21 3.52
N ALA A 51 4.62 -4.13 2.44
CA ALA A 51 6.04 -3.86 2.54
C ALA A 51 6.27 -2.35 2.62
N SER A 52 6.93 -1.89 3.66
CA SER A 52 7.31 -0.48 3.80
C SER A 52 8.28 -0.07 2.70
N ASP A 53 8.17 1.16 2.17
CA ASP A 53 9.19 1.67 1.23
C ASP A 53 10.48 2.10 1.93
N LYS A 54 10.39 2.43 3.22
CA LYS A 54 11.50 3.00 3.99
C LYS A 54 12.34 1.93 4.69
N SER A 55 11.82 0.72 4.79
CA SER A 55 12.42 -0.37 5.55
C SER A 55 12.02 -1.72 4.98
N ASP A 56 12.87 -2.74 5.14
CA ASP A 56 12.57 -4.13 4.77
C ASP A 56 11.51 -4.80 5.68
N HIS A 57 10.82 -4.01 6.50
CA HIS A 57 9.78 -4.50 7.39
C HIS A 57 8.44 -4.64 6.67
N VAL A 58 7.80 -5.78 6.92
CA VAL A 58 6.42 -6.06 6.50
C VAL A 58 5.47 -5.77 7.66
N ALA A 59 4.48 -4.93 7.39
CA ALA A 59 3.39 -4.61 8.31
C ALA A 59 2.12 -5.37 7.91
N ILE A 60 1.23 -5.60 8.88
CA ILE A 60 -0.11 -6.13 8.63
C ILE A 60 -1.16 -5.17 9.19
N HIS A 61 -2.06 -4.70 8.32
CA HIS A 61 -3.11 -3.75 8.69
C HIS A 61 -4.45 -4.09 8.04
N LYS A 62 -5.55 -3.72 8.70
CA LYS A 62 -6.90 -3.77 8.11
C LYS A 62 -7.04 -2.71 7.02
N GLY A 63 -7.85 -2.98 6.00
CA GLY A 63 -8.08 -2.02 4.90
C GLY A 63 -8.64 -0.67 5.34
N THR A 64 -9.32 -0.61 6.48
CA THR A 64 -9.86 0.63 7.05
C THR A 64 -8.78 1.62 7.53
N ALA A 65 -7.59 1.13 7.86
CA ALA A 65 -6.45 1.96 8.27
C ALA A 65 -5.61 2.45 7.08
N LEU A 66 -5.91 1.98 5.87
CA LEU A 66 -5.10 2.22 4.68
C LEU A 66 -5.76 3.27 3.77
N THR A 67 -4.92 4.13 3.21
CA THR A 67 -5.32 5.07 2.18
C THR A 67 -4.55 4.76 0.90
N LEU A 68 -5.27 4.54 -0.19
CA LEU A 68 -4.66 4.32 -1.51
C LEU A 68 -3.93 5.58 -1.95
N ILE A 69 -2.62 5.51 -2.08
CA ILE A 69 -1.82 6.54 -2.74
C ILE A 69 -1.73 6.12 -4.21
N ARG A 70 -2.67 6.60 -5.03
CA ARG A 70 -2.58 6.37 -6.47
C ARG A 70 -1.25 6.93 -6.96
N ALA A 71 -0.41 6.09 -7.58
CA ALA A 71 0.69 6.59 -8.40
C ALA A 71 0.11 7.65 -9.34
N LYS A 72 0.72 8.84 -9.37
CA LYS A 72 0.34 9.92 -10.29
C LYS A 72 0.04 9.27 -11.64
N LYS A 73 -1.16 9.53 -12.21
CA LYS A 73 -1.43 9.25 -13.62
C LYS A 73 -0.15 9.65 -14.36
N LYS A 74 0.49 8.73 -15.10
CA LYS A 74 1.61 9.10 -15.98
C LYS A 74 1.14 10.37 -16.71
N ALA A 75 1.75 11.50 -16.41
CA ALA A 75 1.53 12.69 -17.22
C ALA A 75 1.85 12.27 -18.66
N PRO A 76 1.08 12.68 -19.68
CA PRO A 76 1.50 12.46 -21.05
C PRO A 76 2.91 13.06 -21.14
N SER A 77 3.85 12.22 -21.54
CA SER A 77 5.23 12.58 -21.80
C SER A 77 5.23 13.64 -22.92
N GLY A 78 5.12 14.90 -22.53
CA GLY A 78 5.36 16.04 -23.40
C GLY A 78 6.82 15.94 -23.84
N LYS A 79 7.02 15.74 -25.15
CA LYS A 79 8.33 15.82 -25.79
C LYS A 79 8.98 17.12 -25.33
N ARG A 80 10.19 17.03 -24.78
CA ARG A 80 11.08 18.19 -24.65
C ARG A 80 11.50 18.56 -26.08
N GLU A 81 10.91 19.61 -26.63
CA GLU A 81 11.49 20.31 -27.76
C GLU A 81 12.65 21.14 -27.21
N GLN A 82 13.87 20.65 -27.44
CA GLN A 82 15.06 21.51 -27.37
C GLN A 82 15.09 22.29 -28.68
N GLY A 83 14.88 23.59 -28.61
CA GLY A 83 15.19 24.53 -29.68
C GLY A 83 16.29 25.48 -29.19
N GLU A 84 17.45 25.41 -29.83
CA GLU A 84 18.51 26.42 -29.88
C GLU A 84 17.95 27.85 -29.89
N ARG A 85 18.44 28.80 -29.09
CA ARG A 85 19.75 29.48 -29.23
C ARG A 85 19.96 30.10 -30.61
N THR A 86 19.40 31.30 -30.81
CA THR A 86 20.06 32.47 -31.42
C THR A 86 19.36 33.73 -30.95
#